data_AF-A0A9D9UWF3-F1
#
_entry.id   AF-A0A9D9UWF3-F1
#
_cell.length_a   1.000
_cell.length_b   1.000
_cell.length_c   1.000
_cell.angle_alpha   90.00
_cell.angle_beta   90.00
_cell.angle_gamma   90.00
#
_symmetry.space_group_name_H-M   'P 1'
#
loop_
_entity.id
_entity.type
_entity.pdbx_description
1 polymer ?
#
loop_
_entity_poly.entity_id
_entity_poly.type
_entity_poly.pdbx_seq_one_letter_code
_entity_poly.pdbx_strand_id
1 'polypeptide(L)'
;MKTLPGFALSTALVILLGIVIVGGAGYVAVYPEVLKAPVASDGSPSAAIDEDSLVVSGMDATITGTASGVESVRVWYGDSREGIWTSDPIAVVDGKWSVTPPASFKTDFVAAQSFYFSVKDASKEWSDPEATLVEPTIIRIEGAGGTRGKVSVAWKIEPLGVDGPGKAEVTAIINGEEHLVGTFEGTCAEIGSEGSAVSELLIAEGEVAGVTCYYAGAGDEIGIFKTDEGLSIRVGEIAEPTAESDSFRGNFTTKLDLKLMQ
;
A
#
# COMPACT_ATOMS: atom_id res chain seq x y z
N MET A 1 10.45 -10.79 61.21
CA MET A 1 11.41 -9.94 60.48
C MET A 1 10.65 -9.28 59.33
N LYS A 2 10.56 -7.95 59.30
CA LYS A 2 9.90 -7.22 58.20
C LYS A 2 10.96 -7.00 57.12
N THR A 3 10.79 -7.63 55.96
CA THR A 3 11.61 -7.38 54.78
C THR A 3 11.37 -5.95 54.31
N LEU A 4 12.44 -5.16 54.20
CA LEU A 4 12.37 -3.79 53.69
C LEU A 4 11.93 -3.84 52.22
N PRO A 5 10.84 -3.16 51.84
CA PRO A 5 10.25 -3.27 50.50
C PRO A 5 11.17 -2.80 49.35
N GLY A 6 12.29 -2.14 49.66
CA GLY A 6 13.27 -1.71 48.65
C GLY A 6 14.19 -2.81 48.11
N PHE A 7 14.38 -3.93 48.82
CA PHE A 7 15.39 -4.93 48.42
C PHE A 7 14.94 -5.85 47.28
N ALA A 8 13.62 -6.09 47.16
CA ALA A 8 13.07 -6.91 46.09
C ALA A 8 13.15 -6.20 44.73
N LEU A 9 12.91 -4.88 44.71
CA LEU A 9 12.93 -4.08 43.49
C LEU A 9 14.35 -3.95 42.92
N SER A 10 15.35 -3.70 43.78
CA SER A 10 16.74 -3.59 43.33
C SER A 10 17.27 -4.90 42.74
N THR A 11 16.91 -6.03 43.34
CA THR A 11 17.32 -7.35 42.84
C THR A 11 16.72 -7.66 41.47
N ALA A 12 15.43 -7.35 41.27
CA ALA A 12 14.78 -7.54 39.98
C ALA A 12 15.41 -6.69 38.86
N LEU A 13 15.79 -5.45 39.16
CA LEU A 13 16.40 -4.54 38.20
C LEU A 13 17.79 -5.02 37.76
N VAL A 14 18.60 -5.53 38.70
CA VAL A 14 19.93 -6.08 38.39
C VAL A 14 19.83 -7.33 37.52
N ILE A 15 18.85 -8.19 37.77
CA ILE A 15 18.62 -9.40 36.96
C ILE A 15 18.22 -9.01 35.52
N LEU A 16 17.29 -8.07 35.35
CA LEU A 16 16.87 -7.59 34.04
C LEU A 16 18.02 -6.96 33.26
N LEU A 17 18.83 -6.11 33.91
CA LEU A 17 19.99 -5.50 33.29
C LEU A 17 21.02 -6.56 32.83
N GLY A 18 21.24 -7.59 33.66
CA GLY A 18 22.11 -8.71 33.31
C GLY A 18 21.61 -9.48 32.08
N ILE A 19 20.31 -9.75 31.99
CA ILE A 19 19.70 -10.44 30.83
C ILE A 19 19.86 -9.61 29.56
N VAL A 20 19.64 -8.28 29.62
CA VAL A 20 19.79 -7.40 28.45
C VAL A 20 21.24 -7.37 27.96
N ILE A 21 22.21 -7.27 28.88
CA ILE A 21 23.63 -7.22 28.51
C ILE A 21 24.09 -8.56 27.91
N VAL A 22 23.77 -9.68 28.55
CA VAL A 22 24.18 -11.01 28.07
C VAL A 22 23.45 -11.37 26.77
N GLY A 23 22.15 -11.09 26.69
CA GLY A 23 21.36 -11.29 25.48
C GLY A 23 21.86 -10.44 24.32
N GLY A 24 22.13 -9.15 24.54
CA GLY A 24 22.66 -8.24 23.53
C GLY A 24 24.06 -8.66 23.04
N ALA A 25 24.97 -9.00 23.95
CA ALA A 25 26.31 -9.45 23.57
C ALA A 25 26.28 -10.80 22.83
N GLY A 26 25.43 -11.74 23.28
CA GLY A 26 25.23 -13.02 22.60
C GLY A 26 24.64 -12.85 21.21
N TYR A 27 23.66 -11.96 21.05
CA TYR A 27 23.06 -11.63 19.76
C TYR A 27 24.09 -11.07 18.78
N VAL A 28 24.89 -10.10 19.21
CA VAL A 28 25.97 -9.51 18.38
C VAL A 28 27.04 -10.55 18.01
N ALA A 29 27.36 -11.49 18.89
CA ALA A 29 28.34 -12.54 18.60
C ALA A 29 27.83 -13.55 17.56
N VAL A 30 26.52 -13.81 17.52
CA VAL A 30 25.89 -14.72 16.55
C VAL A 30 25.63 -14.02 15.21
N TYR A 31 25.35 -12.71 15.24
CA TYR A 31 25.00 -11.90 14.08
C TYR A 31 25.95 -10.69 13.93
N PRO A 32 27.24 -10.89 13.64
CA PRO A 32 28.21 -9.79 13.54
C PRO A 32 27.87 -8.77 12.43
N GLU A 33 27.02 -9.14 11.47
CA GLU A 33 26.51 -8.26 10.43
C GLU A 33 25.72 -7.05 10.95
N VAL A 34 25.09 -7.14 12.13
CA VAL A 34 24.34 -6.00 12.71
C VAL A 34 25.26 -4.85 13.16
N LEU A 35 26.56 -5.11 13.30
CA LEU A 35 27.59 -4.10 13.60
C LEU A 35 28.30 -3.55 12.36
N LYS A 36 28.02 -4.09 11.17
CA LYS A 36 28.60 -3.52 9.95
C LYS A 36 27.97 -2.14 9.75
N ALA A 37 28.80 -1.10 9.80
CA ALA A 37 28.36 0.22 9.36
C ALA A 37 27.77 0.08 7.95
N PRO A 38 26.65 0.75 7.63
CA PRO A 38 26.14 0.78 6.28
C PRO A 38 27.30 1.22 5.38
N VAL A 39 27.63 0.39 4.40
CA VAL A 39 28.68 0.69 3.45
C VAL A 39 28.28 2.00 2.78
N ALA A 40 29.08 3.05 2.98
CA ALA A 40 28.86 4.30 2.27
C ALA A 40 28.81 3.96 0.78
N SER A 41 27.75 4.37 0.07
CA SER A 41 27.55 4.02 -1.34
C SER A 41 28.82 4.36 -2.11
N ASP A 42 29.50 3.34 -2.61
CA ASP A 42 30.84 3.40 -3.21
C ASP A 42 30.84 3.97 -4.64
N GLY A 43 29.75 4.64 -5.02
CA GLY A 43 29.50 5.01 -6.42
C GLY A 43 29.07 3.81 -7.27
N SER A 44 28.66 2.68 -6.65
CA SER A 44 28.00 1.61 -7.38
C SER A 44 26.82 2.15 -8.19
N PRO A 45 26.65 1.67 -9.42
CA PRO A 45 25.54 2.08 -10.28
C PRO A 45 24.22 1.77 -9.59
N SER A 46 23.36 2.78 -9.51
CA SER A 46 22.01 2.66 -8.97
C SER A 46 21.02 3.22 -9.98
N ALA A 47 19.90 2.53 -10.15
CA ALA A 47 18.69 3.14 -10.69
C ALA A 47 17.77 3.45 -9.52
N ALA A 48 17.15 4.61 -9.58
CA ALA A 48 16.07 4.99 -8.68
C ALA A 48 14.87 5.35 -9.53
N ILE A 49 13.68 4.98 -9.07
CA ILE A 49 12.50 5.67 -9.58
C ILE A 49 12.57 7.07 -9.02
N ASP A 50 12.49 8.07 -9.89
CA ASP A 50 12.18 9.41 -9.45
C ASP A 50 10.70 9.37 -9.05
N GLU A 51 10.43 9.36 -7.73
CA GLU A 51 9.09 9.17 -7.15
C GLU A 51 8.10 10.23 -7.65
N ASP A 52 8.59 11.40 -8.07
CA ASP A 52 7.80 12.47 -8.69
C ASP A 52 7.51 12.23 -10.19
N SER A 53 8.08 11.18 -10.80
CA SER A 53 8.04 10.93 -12.25
C SER A 53 7.15 9.77 -12.68
N LEU A 54 6.47 9.07 -11.77
CA LEU A 54 5.60 7.96 -12.15
C LEU A 54 4.26 8.48 -12.70
N VAL A 55 4.27 8.88 -13.97
CA VAL A 55 3.08 9.34 -14.69
C VAL A 55 2.50 8.19 -15.51
N VAL A 56 1.60 7.41 -14.91
CA VAL A 56 0.76 6.50 -15.68
C VAL A 56 -0.38 7.32 -16.24
N SER A 57 -0.53 7.42 -17.55
CA SER A 57 -1.62 8.15 -18.21
C SER A 57 -2.41 7.17 -19.09
N GLY A 58 -3.71 7.03 -18.81
CA GLY A 58 -4.62 6.16 -19.57
C GLY A 58 -4.27 4.65 -19.57
N MET A 59 -4.83 3.92 -20.54
CA MET A 59 -4.46 2.54 -20.84
C MET A 59 -3.04 2.42 -21.43
N ASP A 60 -2.33 3.54 -21.63
CA ASP A 60 -0.96 3.61 -22.15
C ASP A 60 0.00 4.04 -21.05
N ALA A 61 -0.11 3.37 -19.90
CA ALA A 61 0.79 3.55 -18.77
C ALA A 61 2.24 3.56 -19.25
N THR A 62 2.98 4.62 -18.97
CA THR A 62 4.40 4.67 -19.26
C THR A 62 5.12 4.86 -17.95
N ILE A 63 5.97 3.89 -17.60
CA ILE A 63 6.81 3.98 -16.41
C ILE A 63 8.08 4.71 -16.84
N THR A 64 8.43 5.77 -16.12
CA THR A 64 9.70 6.48 -16.30
C THR A 64 10.52 6.46 -15.03
N GLY A 65 11.82 6.62 -15.16
CA GLY A 65 12.70 6.78 -14.02
C GLY A 65 14.06 7.35 -14.42
N THR A 66 14.94 7.48 -13.44
CA THR A 66 16.31 7.95 -13.65
C THR A 66 17.32 6.89 -13.24
N ALA A 67 18.48 6.88 -13.88
CA ALA A 67 19.56 5.96 -13.55
C ALA A 67 20.90 6.60 -13.88
N SER A 68 21.87 6.48 -12.98
CA SER A 68 23.21 7.04 -13.16
C SER A 68 24.24 5.93 -13.25
N GLY A 69 25.15 6.01 -14.22
CA GLY A 69 26.15 4.96 -14.45
C GLY A 69 25.59 3.65 -15.02
N VAL A 70 24.35 3.66 -15.50
CA VAL A 70 23.63 2.50 -16.03
C VAL A 70 23.48 2.63 -17.56
N GLU A 71 23.72 1.54 -18.29
CA GLU A 71 23.55 1.47 -19.75
C GLU A 71 22.09 1.10 -20.11
N SER A 72 21.50 0.16 -19.36
CA SER A 72 20.11 -0.26 -19.58
C SER A 72 19.39 -0.69 -18.30
N VAL A 73 18.08 -0.56 -18.31
CA VAL A 73 17.16 -0.98 -17.24
C VAL A 73 16.27 -2.11 -17.74
N ARG A 74 15.92 -3.04 -16.87
CA ARG A 74 14.85 -4.01 -17.08
C ARG A 74 13.84 -3.84 -15.97
N VAL A 75 12.59 -3.63 -16.35
CA VAL A 75 11.44 -3.61 -15.45
C VAL A 75 10.79 -4.98 -15.45
N TRP A 76 10.56 -5.52 -14.26
CA TRP A 76 9.80 -6.73 -14.02
C TRP A 76 8.42 -6.36 -13.48
N TYR A 77 7.38 -6.94 -14.07
CA TYR A 77 5.99 -6.78 -13.71
C TYR A 77 5.52 -8.06 -13.03
N GLY A 78 4.95 -7.99 -11.83
CA GLY A 78 4.47 -9.17 -11.12
C GLY A 78 3.14 -8.92 -10.42
N ASP A 79 2.20 -9.82 -10.65
CA ASP A 79 1.13 -10.15 -9.69
C ASP A 79 1.59 -11.42 -8.97
N SER A 80 1.37 -11.51 -7.65
CA SER A 80 1.65 -12.69 -6.84
C SER A 80 0.96 -13.96 -7.36
N ARG A 81 -0.04 -13.82 -8.27
CA ARG A 81 -0.87 -14.90 -8.79
C ARG A 81 -0.51 -15.43 -10.18
N GLU A 82 0.04 -14.61 -11.09
CA GLU A 82 0.18 -14.98 -12.53
C GLU A 82 1.63 -15.01 -13.07
N GLY A 83 2.63 -14.81 -12.21
CA GLY A 83 4.04 -14.92 -12.57
C GLY A 83 4.68 -13.57 -12.94
N ILE A 84 6.02 -13.58 -13.01
CA ILE A 84 6.82 -12.38 -13.24
C ILE A 84 7.13 -12.23 -14.73
N TRP A 85 6.76 -11.09 -15.30
CA TRP A 85 7.03 -10.72 -16.68
C TRP A 85 8.16 -9.71 -16.77
N THR A 86 8.93 -9.74 -17.85
CA THR A 86 10.03 -8.80 -18.09
C THR A 86 9.80 -7.95 -19.30
N SER A 87 10.20 -6.68 -19.19
CA SER A 87 10.46 -5.85 -20.36
C SER A 87 11.74 -6.30 -21.09
N ASP A 88 11.82 -5.99 -22.37
CA ASP A 88 13.10 -5.96 -23.07
C ASP A 88 14.03 -4.91 -22.42
N PRO A 89 15.36 -5.04 -22.54
CA PRO A 89 16.29 -4.04 -22.02
C PRO A 89 16.00 -2.64 -22.57
N ILE A 90 15.78 -1.68 -21.68
CA ILE A 90 15.48 -0.29 -21.99
C ILE A 90 16.78 0.51 -21.89
N ALA A 91 17.18 1.18 -22.97
CA ALA A 91 18.37 2.04 -22.94
C ALA A 91 18.15 3.25 -22.02
N VAL A 92 19.17 3.58 -21.22
CA VAL A 92 19.18 4.82 -20.44
C VAL A 92 19.81 5.92 -21.30
N VAL A 93 19.06 6.99 -21.55
CA VAL A 93 19.50 8.14 -22.35
C VAL A 93 19.49 9.37 -21.46
N ASP A 94 20.65 10.04 -21.34
CA ASP A 94 20.84 11.21 -20.47
C ASP A 94 20.38 10.96 -19.02
N GLY A 95 20.65 9.75 -18.52
CA GLY A 95 20.28 9.32 -17.18
C GLY A 95 18.78 9.05 -16.99
N LYS A 96 17.99 8.97 -18.07
CA LYS A 96 16.55 8.73 -18.03
C LYS A 96 16.16 7.48 -18.82
N TRP A 97 15.09 6.83 -18.39
CA TRP A 97 14.52 5.67 -19.09
C TRP A 97 12.99 5.72 -19.07
N SER A 98 12.37 5.00 -20.00
CA SER A 98 10.92 4.95 -20.16
C SER A 98 10.49 3.60 -20.75
N VAL A 99 9.42 3.01 -20.22
CA VAL A 99 8.83 1.78 -20.75
C VAL A 99 7.32 1.82 -20.71
N THR A 100 6.70 1.38 -21.81
CA THR A 100 5.26 1.13 -21.88
C THR A 100 5.03 -0.37 -21.72
N PRO A 101 4.31 -0.83 -20.68
CA PRO A 101 3.96 -2.22 -20.50
C PRO A 101 3.17 -2.76 -21.70
N PRO A 102 3.31 -4.06 -22.03
CA PRO A 102 2.60 -4.67 -23.14
C PRO A 102 1.08 -4.58 -22.97
N ALA A 103 0.35 -4.56 -24.09
CA ALA A 103 -1.10 -4.37 -24.05
C ALA A 103 -1.86 -5.45 -23.26
N SER A 104 -1.32 -6.67 -23.20
CA SER A 104 -1.85 -7.77 -22.40
C SER A 104 -1.83 -7.50 -20.89
N PHE A 105 -1.02 -6.55 -20.41
CA PHE A 105 -0.97 -6.15 -19.00
C PHE A 105 -2.01 -5.07 -18.66
N LYS A 106 -2.64 -4.42 -19.65
CA LYS A 106 -3.40 -3.17 -19.45
C LYS A 106 -4.71 -3.33 -18.68
N THR A 107 -5.29 -4.53 -18.64
CA THR A 107 -6.53 -4.80 -17.91
C THR A 107 -6.29 -4.98 -16.41
N ASP A 108 -5.14 -5.55 -16.06
CA ASP A 108 -4.80 -5.95 -14.68
C ASP A 108 -3.65 -5.10 -14.09
N PHE A 109 -3.17 -4.11 -14.85
CA PHE A 109 -2.09 -3.19 -14.45
C PHE A 109 -2.39 -2.43 -13.15
N VAL A 110 -3.68 -2.20 -12.84
CA VAL A 110 -4.12 -1.51 -11.63
C VAL A 110 -3.95 -2.39 -10.38
N ALA A 111 -3.76 -3.71 -10.55
CA ALA A 111 -3.57 -4.66 -9.46
C ALA A 111 -2.12 -5.12 -9.28
N ALA A 112 -1.19 -4.74 -10.17
CA ALA A 112 0.23 -5.06 -9.99
C ALA A 112 0.78 -4.24 -8.79
N GLN A 113 0.85 -4.89 -7.62
CA GLN A 113 1.24 -4.25 -6.36
C GLN A 113 2.76 -4.00 -6.24
N SER A 114 3.57 -4.50 -7.17
CA SER A 114 5.03 -4.39 -7.08
C SER A 114 5.70 -4.37 -8.45
N PHE A 115 6.70 -3.50 -8.58
CA PHE A 115 7.64 -3.46 -9.70
C PHE A 115 9.04 -3.80 -9.18
N TYR A 116 9.79 -4.59 -9.93
CA TYR A 116 11.20 -4.85 -9.63
C TYR A 116 12.08 -4.35 -10.78
N PHE A 117 13.29 -3.92 -10.45
CA PHE A 117 14.21 -3.35 -11.42
C PHE A 117 15.53 -4.11 -11.38
N SER A 118 16.03 -4.43 -12.56
CA SER A 118 17.43 -4.84 -12.74
C SER A 118 18.11 -3.79 -13.59
N VAL A 119 19.33 -3.43 -13.23
CA VAL A 119 20.15 -2.49 -13.99
C VAL A 119 21.32 -3.22 -14.63
N LYS A 120 21.74 -2.76 -15.79
CA LYS A 120 22.96 -3.23 -16.45
C LYS A 120 23.92 -2.06 -16.55
N ASP A 121 25.06 -2.18 -15.90
CA ASP A 121 26.10 -1.16 -15.88
C ASP A 121 27.18 -1.41 -16.95
N ALA A 122 28.27 -0.64 -16.88
CA ALA A 122 29.41 -0.78 -17.78
C ALA A 122 30.13 -2.14 -17.69
N SER A 123 29.93 -2.92 -16.62
CA SER A 123 30.46 -4.29 -16.50
C SER A 123 29.72 -5.28 -17.40
N LYS A 124 28.55 -4.87 -17.93
CA LYS A 124 27.62 -5.65 -18.75
C LYS A 124 26.95 -6.81 -18.02
N GLU A 125 27.07 -6.88 -16.70
CA GLU A 125 26.30 -7.78 -15.86
C GLU A 125 25.00 -7.12 -15.40
N TRP A 126 23.97 -7.92 -15.20
CA TRP A 126 22.72 -7.44 -14.60
C TRP A 126 22.85 -7.47 -13.08
N SER A 127 22.39 -6.41 -12.42
CA SER A 127 22.14 -6.48 -10.98
C SER A 127 21.08 -7.54 -10.70
N ASP A 128 21.16 -8.15 -9.52
CA ASP A 128 20.00 -8.85 -8.98
C ASP A 128 18.81 -7.87 -8.97
N PRO A 129 17.58 -8.37 -9.18
CA PRO A 129 16.40 -7.53 -9.04
C PRO A 129 16.33 -7.08 -7.58
N GLU A 130 16.70 -5.82 -7.33
CA GLU A 130 16.47 -5.25 -6.02
C GLU A 130 14.96 -5.03 -5.90
N ALA A 131 14.38 -5.63 -4.86
CA ALA A 131 13.04 -5.29 -4.41
C ALA A 131 13.10 -3.89 -3.81
N THR A 132 13.19 -2.88 -4.67
CA THR A 132 12.78 -1.54 -4.26
C THR A 132 11.26 -1.62 -4.16
N LEU A 133 10.77 -1.81 -2.93
CA LEU A 133 9.36 -1.63 -2.62
C LEU A 133 9.07 -0.14 -2.81
N VAL A 134 8.82 0.26 -4.05
CA VAL A 134 8.30 1.59 -4.32
C VAL A 134 6.85 1.52 -3.92
N GLU A 135 6.54 2.00 -2.72
CA GLU A 135 5.16 2.34 -2.38
C GLU A 135 4.71 3.32 -3.47
N PRO A 136 3.78 2.93 -4.35
CA PRO A 136 3.42 3.81 -5.45
C PRO A 136 2.82 5.08 -4.84
N THR A 137 3.56 6.18 -4.91
CA THR A 137 3.02 7.50 -4.63
C THR A 137 1.97 7.75 -5.72
N ILE A 138 0.71 7.53 -5.35
CA ILE A 138 -0.54 7.74 -6.11
C ILE A 138 -0.32 7.96 -7.62
N ILE A 139 -0.43 6.86 -8.35
CA ILE A 139 -0.32 6.81 -9.80
C ILE A 139 -1.53 7.55 -10.44
N ARG A 140 -1.32 8.75 -10.98
CA ARG A 140 -2.38 9.59 -11.55
C ARG A 140 -2.63 9.32 -13.03
N ILE A 141 -3.67 8.52 -13.33
CA ILE A 141 -4.12 8.15 -14.68
C ILE A 141 -4.81 9.31 -15.42
N GLU A 142 -4.06 10.22 -16.03
CA GLU A 142 -4.62 11.29 -16.88
C GLU A 142 -4.76 10.83 -18.34
N GLY A 143 -5.87 10.23 -18.75
CA GLY A 143 -6.05 9.76 -20.14
C GLY A 143 -6.20 10.91 -21.16
N ALA A 144 -5.28 11.01 -22.13
CA ALA A 144 -5.40 11.88 -23.29
C ALA A 144 -6.21 11.18 -24.41
N GLY A 145 -7.53 11.38 -24.42
CA GLY A 145 -8.37 11.03 -25.57
C GLY A 145 -9.82 10.73 -25.22
N GLY A 146 -10.69 11.74 -25.35
CA GLY A 146 -12.09 11.62 -25.83
C GLY A 146 -13.05 10.53 -25.31
N THR A 147 -12.78 9.85 -24.20
CA THR A 147 -13.65 8.82 -23.60
C THR A 147 -13.85 9.14 -22.12
N ARG A 148 -15.10 9.05 -21.63
CA ARG A 148 -15.51 9.27 -20.23
C ARG A 148 -14.37 8.88 -19.26
N GLY A 149 -13.80 9.86 -18.57
CA GLY A 149 -12.64 9.67 -17.72
C GLY A 149 -12.85 8.51 -16.76
N LYS A 150 -11.90 7.56 -16.75
CA LYS A 150 -11.89 6.49 -15.76
C LYS A 150 -11.76 7.14 -14.39
N VAL A 151 -12.74 6.92 -13.53
CA VAL A 151 -12.70 7.42 -12.14
C VAL A 151 -11.57 6.72 -11.41
N SER A 152 -10.66 7.49 -10.79
CA SER A 152 -9.71 6.93 -9.82
C SER A 152 -10.28 7.08 -8.41
N VAL A 153 -10.12 6.03 -7.60
CA VAL A 153 -10.48 6.01 -6.18
C VAL A 153 -9.30 5.45 -5.40
N ALA A 154 -8.91 6.14 -4.34
CA ALA A 154 -7.98 5.67 -3.32
C ALA A 154 -8.51 6.04 -1.94
N TRP A 155 -7.95 5.46 -0.88
CA TRP A 155 -8.36 5.73 0.49
C TRP A 155 -7.17 6.20 1.33
N LYS A 156 -7.47 7.09 2.27
CA LYS A 156 -6.56 7.49 3.33
C LYS A 156 -7.23 7.14 4.66
N ILE A 157 -6.57 6.26 5.43
CA ILE A 157 -7.06 5.75 6.70
C ILE A 157 -6.07 6.15 7.78
N GLU A 158 -6.46 7.07 8.68
CA GLU A 158 -5.61 7.58 9.75
C GLU A 158 -6.09 7.08 11.12
N PRO A 159 -5.32 6.24 11.83
CA PRO A 159 -5.66 5.85 13.20
C PRO A 159 -5.61 7.05 14.16
N LEU A 160 -6.68 7.28 14.92
CA LEU A 160 -6.81 8.44 15.82
C LEU A 160 -6.53 8.13 17.30
N GLY A 161 -6.04 6.93 17.62
CA GLY A 161 -5.66 6.57 18.99
C GLY A 161 -5.69 5.07 19.26
N VAL A 162 -5.08 4.66 20.37
CA VAL A 162 -4.94 3.23 20.78
C VAL A 162 -5.82 2.84 21.98
N ASP A 163 -6.54 3.79 22.57
CA ASP A 163 -7.36 3.54 23.76
C ASP A 163 -8.80 3.15 23.36
N GLY A 164 -9.29 2.02 23.88
CA GLY A 164 -10.64 1.52 23.60
C GLY A 164 -10.73 0.75 22.27
N PRO A 165 -11.84 0.85 21.51
CA PRO A 165 -11.99 0.11 20.25
C PRO A 165 -11.02 0.53 19.14
N GLY A 166 -10.23 1.58 19.36
CA GLY A 166 -9.56 2.31 18.29
C GLY A 166 -10.58 3.10 17.46
N LYS A 167 -10.11 4.19 16.84
CA LYS A 167 -10.88 4.92 15.84
C LYS A 167 -9.97 5.20 14.65
N ALA A 168 -10.54 5.28 13.47
CA ALA A 168 -9.84 5.77 12.31
C ALA A 168 -10.64 6.84 11.59
N GLU A 169 -9.95 7.86 11.13
CA GLU A 169 -10.47 8.81 10.15
C GLU A 169 -10.35 8.20 8.75
N VAL A 170 -11.44 8.21 7.99
CA VAL A 170 -11.47 7.69 6.63
C VAL A 170 -11.75 8.84 5.67
N THR A 171 -10.83 9.04 4.73
CA THR A 171 -10.92 10.01 3.65
C THR A 171 -10.90 9.29 2.31
N ALA A 172 -11.90 9.56 1.47
CA ALA A 172 -11.94 9.08 0.10
C ALA A 172 -11.17 10.05 -0.80
N ILE A 173 -10.28 9.54 -1.66
CA ILE A 173 -9.54 10.32 -2.64
C ILE A 173 -10.09 9.97 -4.03
N ILE A 174 -10.89 10.86 -4.62
CA ILE A 174 -11.60 10.60 -5.87
C ILE A 174 -11.09 11.56 -6.94
N ASN A 175 -10.50 11.03 -8.01
CA ASN A 175 -9.82 11.83 -9.03
C ASN A 175 -8.75 12.78 -8.46
N GLY A 176 -8.16 12.42 -7.31
CA GLY A 176 -7.18 13.22 -6.59
C GLY A 176 -7.76 14.31 -5.69
N GLU A 177 -9.09 14.42 -5.58
CA GLU A 177 -9.74 15.29 -4.60
C GLU A 177 -10.03 14.51 -3.32
N GLU A 178 -9.63 15.08 -2.17
CA GLU A 178 -9.88 14.47 -0.87
C GLU A 178 -11.28 14.82 -0.35
N HIS A 179 -11.99 13.79 0.11
CA HIS A 179 -13.32 13.89 0.70
C HIS A 179 -13.33 13.18 2.06
N LEU A 180 -13.27 13.96 3.15
CA LEU A 180 -13.41 13.42 4.50
C LEU A 180 -14.79 12.75 4.63
N VAL A 181 -14.80 11.44 4.87
CA VAL A 181 -16.05 10.67 5.02
C VAL A 181 -16.51 10.70 6.48
N GLY A 182 -15.57 10.52 7.41
CA GLY A 182 -15.84 10.59 8.85
C GLY A 182 -14.83 9.82 9.69
N THR A 183 -15.15 9.70 10.98
CA THR A 183 -14.40 8.89 11.95
C THR A 183 -15.23 7.67 12.33
N PHE A 184 -14.62 6.50 12.26
CA PHE A 184 -15.26 5.21 12.49
C PHE A 184 -14.59 4.47 13.64
N GLU A 185 -15.33 3.64 14.35
CA GLU A 185 -14.79 2.80 15.42
C GLU A 185 -14.18 1.52 14.85
N GLY A 186 -13.12 1.03 15.50
CA GLY A 186 -12.46 -0.20 15.13
C GLY A 186 -11.24 -0.03 14.23
N THR A 187 -10.85 -1.13 13.61
CA THR A 187 -9.77 -1.18 12.62
C THR A 187 -10.36 -1.10 11.22
N CYS A 188 -9.86 -0.16 10.41
CA CYS A 188 -10.33 0.03 9.05
C CYS A 188 -9.34 -0.53 8.03
N ALA A 189 -9.85 -1.18 6.98
CA ALA A 189 -9.06 -1.70 5.87
C ALA A 189 -9.83 -1.59 4.55
N GLU A 190 -9.10 -1.41 3.44
CA GLU A 190 -9.69 -1.41 2.10
C GLU A 190 -10.23 -2.80 1.72
N ILE A 191 -11.43 -2.85 1.14
CA ILE A 191 -12.04 -4.09 0.65
C ILE A 191 -11.32 -4.53 -0.63
N GLY A 192 -10.86 -5.79 -0.66
CA GLY A 192 -10.08 -6.35 -1.77
C GLY A 192 -8.57 -6.19 -1.65
N SER A 193 -8.07 -5.49 -0.60
CA SER A 193 -6.66 -5.54 -0.22
C SER A 193 -6.33 -6.86 0.50
N GLU A 194 -5.09 -7.35 0.37
CA GLU A 194 -4.64 -8.58 1.04
C GLU A 194 -4.85 -8.46 2.56
N GLY A 195 -5.52 -9.46 3.16
CA GLY A 195 -5.77 -9.50 4.61
C GLY A 195 -7.13 -8.95 5.05
N SER A 196 -7.94 -8.37 4.16
CA SER A 196 -9.34 -8.09 4.47
C SER A 196 -10.12 -9.41 4.59
N ALA A 197 -10.66 -9.70 5.77
CA ALA A 197 -11.54 -10.85 6.03
C ALA A 197 -12.83 -10.82 5.17
N VAL A 198 -13.07 -9.69 4.48
CA VAL A 198 -14.23 -9.42 3.63
C VAL A 198 -13.87 -9.43 2.13
N SER A 199 -12.66 -9.86 1.77
CA SER A 199 -12.06 -9.74 0.42
C SER A 199 -12.80 -10.44 -0.73
N GLU A 200 -13.77 -11.31 -0.46
CA GLU A 200 -14.60 -11.92 -1.51
C GLU A 200 -15.90 -11.16 -1.81
N LEU A 201 -16.19 -10.04 -1.12
CA LEU A 201 -17.49 -9.36 -1.18
C LEU A 201 -17.41 -7.85 -1.53
N LEU A 202 -16.87 -7.49 -2.69
CA LEU A 202 -17.30 -6.24 -3.38
C LEU A 202 -18.71 -6.47 -3.98
N ILE A 203 -19.73 -6.56 -3.12
CA ILE A 203 -21.00 -7.25 -3.43
C ILE A 203 -22.25 -6.39 -3.16
N ALA A 204 -22.15 -5.06 -3.22
CA ALA A 204 -23.35 -4.23 -3.34
C ALA A 204 -23.50 -3.74 -4.79
N GLU A 205 -24.72 -3.80 -5.33
CA GLU A 205 -24.96 -3.41 -6.73
C GLU A 205 -24.51 -1.96 -6.97
N GLY A 206 -23.56 -1.78 -7.90
CA GLY A 206 -23.02 -0.48 -8.25
C GLY A 206 -21.85 0.01 -7.38
N GLU A 207 -21.44 -0.72 -6.35
CA GLU A 207 -20.24 -0.41 -5.58
C GLU A 207 -18.97 -0.64 -6.41
N VAL A 208 -17.99 0.26 -6.32
CA VAL A 208 -16.74 0.19 -7.11
C VAL A 208 -15.47 0.19 -6.27
N ALA A 209 -15.56 0.59 -5.00
CA ALA A 209 -14.46 0.60 -4.03
C ALA A 209 -15.06 0.71 -2.64
N GLY A 210 -14.40 0.17 -1.62
CA GLY A 210 -14.87 0.32 -0.25
C GLY A 210 -13.79 0.14 0.81
N VAL A 211 -14.12 0.60 2.01
CA VAL A 211 -13.36 0.44 3.25
C VAL A 211 -14.29 -0.16 4.29
N THR A 212 -13.83 -1.19 4.99
CA THR A 212 -14.53 -1.78 6.12
C THR A 212 -13.86 -1.33 7.40
N CYS A 213 -14.63 -0.77 8.33
CA CYS A 213 -14.21 -0.42 9.68
C CYS A 213 -14.91 -1.33 10.68
N TYR A 214 -14.14 -2.12 11.42
CA TYR A 214 -14.70 -3.24 12.15
C TYR A 214 -14.25 -3.30 13.61
N TYR A 215 -15.21 -3.57 14.51
CA TYR A 215 -14.96 -3.78 15.93
C TYR A 215 -15.96 -4.74 16.57
N ALA A 216 -15.44 -5.76 17.27
CA ALA A 216 -16.22 -6.63 18.17
C ALA A 216 -17.49 -7.25 17.55
N GLY A 217 -17.44 -7.69 16.29
CA GLY A 217 -18.55 -8.39 15.64
C GLY A 217 -19.48 -7.48 14.82
N ALA A 218 -19.23 -6.18 14.77
CA ALA A 218 -19.99 -5.25 13.94
C ALA A 218 -19.13 -4.06 13.50
N GLY A 219 -19.67 -3.22 12.63
CA GLY A 219 -19.00 -2.01 12.20
C GLY A 219 -19.70 -1.29 11.08
N ASP A 220 -18.93 -0.46 10.39
CA ASP A 220 -19.37 0.35 9.27
C ASP A 220 -18.62 -0.06 8.01
N GLU A 221 -19.31 0.02 6.89
CA GLU A 221 -18.74 -0.07 5.57
C GLU A 221 -18.91 1.25 4.84
N ILE A 222 -17.82 1.76 4.31
CA ILE A 222 -17.77 2.96 3.49
C ILE A 222 -17.55 2.53 2.05
N GLY A 223 -18.54 2.74 1.17
CA GLY A 223 -18.45 2.38 -0.24
C GLY A 223 -18.58 3.59 -1.16
N ILE A 224 -17.91 3.52 -2.31
CA ILE A 224 -18.15 4.39 -3.46
C ILE A 224 -19.07 3.66 -4.43
N PHE A 225 -20.21 4.27 -4.72
CA PHE A 225 -21.26 3.71 -5.57
C PHE A 225 -21.42 4.52 -6.85
N LYS A 226 -21.52 3.83 -7.99
CA LYS A 226 -21.96 4.45 -9.25
C LYS A 226 -23.43 4.83 -9.15
N THR A 227 -23.76 6.02 -9.64
CA THR A 227 -25.13 6.50 -9.80
C THR A 227 -25.34 7.00 -11.23
N ASP A 228 -26.58 7.27 -11.61
CA ASP A 228 -26.89 7.83 -12.93
C ASP A 228 -26.26 9.21 -13.15
N GLU A 229 -26.01 9.97 -12.07
CA GLU A 229 -25.43 11.32 -12.11
C GLU A 229 -23.92 11.38 -11.82
N GLY A 230 -23.29 10.26 -11.45
CA GLY A 230 -21.88 10.21 -11.11
C GLY A 230 -21.54 9.15 -10.07
N LEU A 231 -21.03 9.59 -8.91
CA LEU A 231 -20.62 8.74 -7.81
C LEU A 231 -21.29 9.17 -6.51
N SER A 232 -21.40 8.27 -5.56
CA SER A 232 -21.96 8.51 -4.24
C SER A 232 -21.10 7.82 -3.19
N ILE A 233 -20.63 8.57 -2.20
CA ILE A 233 -20.00 8.00 -1.00
C ILE A 233 -21.12 7.62 -0.04
N ARG A 234 -21.21 6.34 0.29
CA ARG A 234 -22.24 5.82 1.20
C ARG A 234 -21.61 5.08 2.37
N VAL A 235 -22.30 5.11 3.50
CA VAL A 235 -21.91 4.39 4.72
C VAL A 235 -23.06 3.47 5.11
N GLY A 236 -22.77 2.18 5.20
CA GLY A 236 -23.69 1.13 5.62
C GLY A 236 -23.19 0.43 6.88
N GLU A 237 -24.07 -0.36 7.47
CA GLU A 237 -23.76 -1.17 8.65
C GLU A 237 -23.36 -2.58 8.21
N ILE A 238 -22.43 -3.17 8.95
CA ILE A 238 -22.03 -4.57 8.82
C ILE A 238 -22.05 -5.25 10.18
N ALA A 239 -22.42 -6.53 10.20
CA ALA A 239 -22.37 -7.35 11.41
C ALA A 239 -22.06 -8.82 11.07
N GLU A 240 -21.24 -9.43 11.90
CA GLU A 240 -21.03 -10.87 11.92
C GLU A 240 -22.33 -11.61 12.25
N PRO A 241 -22.49 -12.86 11.79
CA PRO A 241 -23.59 -13.69 12.24
C PRO A 241 -23.45 -13.97 13.74
N THR A 242 -24.59 -14.02 14.43
CA THR A 242 -24.68 -14.46 15.82
C THR A 242 -25.42 -15.79 15.90
N ALA A 243 -25.59 -16.35 17.10
CA ALA A 243 -26.44 -17.52 17.30
C ALA A 243 -27.93 -17.24 16.96
N GLU A 244 -28.34 -15.97 16.95
CA GLU A 244 -29.72 -15.53 16.80
C GLU A 244 -29.97 -14.76 15.49
N SER A 245 -28.92 -14.40 14.75
CA SER A 245 -29.02 -13.58 13.54
C SER A 245 -27.99 -13.99 12.49
N ASP A 246 -28.38 -13.92 11.21
CA ASP A 246 -27.44 -14.04 10.10
C ASP A 246 -26.49 -12.84 10.04
N SER A 247 -25.46 -12.94 9.20
CA SER A 247 -24.59 -11.80 8.88
C SER A 247 -25.40 -10.66 8.26
N PHE A 248 -25.11 -9.43 8.66
CA PHE A 248 -25.77 -8.25 8.11
C PHE A 248 -24.79 -7.39 7.31
N ARG A 249 -25.26 -6.87 6.18
CA ARG A 249 -24.59 -5.85 5.38
C ARG A 249 -25.65 -5.04 4.66
N GLY A 250 -25.75 -3.75 4.94
CA GLY A 250 -26.81 -2.94 4.36
C GLY A 250 -27.00 -1.59 5.02
N ASN A 251 -28.22 -1.06 4.98
CA ASN A 251 -28.59 0.24 5.55
C ASN A 251 -27.70 1.41 5.06
N PHE A 252 -27.21 1.34 3.82
CA PHE A 252 -26.36 2.37 3.24
C PHE A 252 -27.06 3.73 3.20
N THR A 253 -26.44 4.71 3.85
CA THR A 253 -26.84 6.11 3.83
C THR A 253 -25.85 6.93 3.01
N THR A 254 -26.36 7.83 2.18
CA THR A 254 -25.51 8.70 1.36
C THR A 254 -24.89 9.79 2.23
N LYS A 255 -23.56 9.90 2.18
CA LYS A 255 -22.80 10.97 2.83
C LYS A 255 -22.51 12.11 1.86
N LEU A 256 -22.17 11.77 0.62
CA LEU A 256 -21.79 12.75 -0.39
C LEU A 256 -22.14 12.23 -1.79
N ASP A 257 -22.80 13.06 -2.58
CA ASP A 257 -22.99 12.81 -4.01
C ASP A 257 -22.02 13.67 -4.82
N LEU A 258 -21.32 13.03 -5.74
CA LEU A 258 -20.31 13.63 -6.60
C LEU A 258 -20.81 13.61 -8.04
N LYS A 259 -21.12 14.79 -8.55
CA LYS A 259 -21.49 14.94 -9.97
C LYS A 259 -20.22 14.89 -10.79
N LEU A 260 -20.11 13.87 -11.64
CA LEU A 260 -19.05 13.86 -12.64
C LEU A 260 -19.46 14.86 -13.73
N MET A 261 -18.74 15.99 -13.81
CA MET A 261 -18.96 16.96 -14.87
C MET A 261 -18.75 16.25 -16.21
N GLN A 262 -19.83 16.15 -17.00
CA GLN A 262 -19.86 15.49 -18.31
C GLN A 262 -19.18 16.34 -19.38
#